data_AF-A0A1Q6ECV6-F1
#
_entry.id   AF-A0A1Q6ECV6-F1
#
_cell.length_a   1.000
_cell.length_b   1.000
_cell.length_c   1.000
_cell.angle_alpha   90.00
_cell.angle_beta   90.00
_cell.angle_gamma   90.00
#
_symmetry.space_group_name_H-M   'P 1'
#
loop_
_entity.id
_entity.type
_entity.pdbx_description
1 polymer ?
#
loop_
_entity_poly.entity_id
_entity_poly.type
_entity_poly.pdbx_seq_one_letter_code
_entity_poly.pdbx_strand_id
1 'polypeptide(L)'
;MELKDILAISGQPGLFRYVARSSNGVIVESLADGRRMNSSGTAKISALAEIAIYTETEELPLWQVFEKFYAYTDGKPTIDAKSDAVLLKKTFGEVVPDYDRDRVHVSDMKKVVSWFNLLVGAGMTDFRLEKEDGTETDGEKDEAAAE
;
A
#
# COMPACT_ATOMS: atom_id res chain seq x y z
N MET A 1 12.91 -4.75 7.47
CA MET A 1 11.51 -5.21 7.51
C MET A 1 11.06 -5.22 6.07
N GLU A 2 10.59 -6.35 5.57
CA GLU A 2 10.24 -6.45 4.14
C GLU A 2 8.73 -6.33 3.95
N LEU A 3 8.30 -5.75 2.83
CA LEU A 3 6.87 -5.54 2.55
C LEU A 3 6.09 -6.86 2.49
N LYS A 4 6.75 -7.95 2.07
CA LYS A 4 6.18 -9.31 2.01
C LYS A 4 5.77 -9.87 3.38
N ASP A 5 6.45 -9.43 4.45
CA ASP A 5 6.12 -9.85 5.81
C ASP A 5 4.96 -9.03 6.40
N ILE A 6 4.53 -7.96 5.71
CA ILE A 6 3.45 -7.10 6.18
C ILE A 6 2.13 -7.57 5.61
N LEU A 7 1.18 -7.78 6.51
CA LEU A 7 -0.13 -8.35 6.25
C LEU A 7 -1.22 -7.33 6.59
N ALA A 8 -2.18 -7.20 5.68
CA ALA A 8 -3.45 -6.53 5.92
C ALA A 8 -4.52 -7.58 6.24
N ILE A 9 -5.29 -7.34 7.31
CA ILE A 9 -6.40 -8.21 7.70
C ILE A 9 -7.71 -7.47 7.38
N SER A 10 -8.53 -8.05 6.50
CA SER A 10 -9.81 -7.46 6.13
C SER A 10 -10.71 -7.31 7.36
N GLY A 11 -11.26 -6.10 7.56
CA GLY A 11 -12.09 -5.76 8.72
C GLY A 11 -11.32 -5.32 9.96
N GLN A 12 -9.99 -5.36 9.96
CA GLN A 12 -9.15 -4.80 11.02
C GLN A 12 -8.43 -3.55 10.51
N PRO A 13 -8.53 -2.40 11.19
CA PRO A 13 -7.74 -1.24 10.85
C PRO A 13 -6.28 -1.49 11.27
N GLY A 14 -5.35 -1.24 10.36
CA GLY A 14 -3.92 -1.32 10.61
C GLY A 14 -3.17 -2.33 9.75
N LEU A 15 -1.90 -2.53 10.10
CA LEU A 15 -0.99 -3.46 9.46
C LEU A 15 -0.38 -4.38 10.52
N PHE A 16 -0.10 -5.61 10.10
CA PHE A 16 0.41 -6.64 10.98
C PHE A 16 1.59 -7.36 10.35
N ARG A 17 2.69 -7.49 11.07
CA ARG A 17 3.84 -8.26 10.63
C ARG A 17 3.61 -9.74 10.90
N TYR A 18 3.92 -10.59 9.94
CA TYR A 18 3.97 -12.04 10.14
C TYR A 18 5.06 -12.43 11.16
N VAL A 19 4.70 -13.24 12.16
CA VAL A 19 5.65 -13.75 13.17
C VAL A 19 5.83 -15.25 13.05
N ALA A 20 4.74 -16.01 13.10
CA ALA A 20 4.80 -17.47 13.07
C ALA A 20 3.44 -18.08 12.71
N ARG A 21 3.46 -19.33 12.24
CA ARG A 21 2.25 -20.14 12.08
C ARG A 21 1.80 -20.71 13.43
N SER A 22 0.49 -20.68 13.67
CA SER A 22 -0.17 -21.25 14.84
C SER A 22 -1.05 -22.43 14.43
N SER A 23 -1.41 -23.32 15.37
CA SER A 23 -2.27 -24.47 15.09
C SER A 23 -3.64 -24.07 14.54
N ASN A 24 -4.17 -22.91 14.95
CA ASN A 24 -5.48 -22.38 14.53
C ASN A 24 -5.38 -21.09 13.71
N GLY A 25 -4.23 -20.80 13.10
CA GLY A 25 -4.05 -19.59 12.29
C GLY A 25 -2.61 -19.11 12.20
N VAL A 26 -2.42 -17.80 12.34
CA VAL A 26 -1.11 -17.14 12.24
C VAL A 26 -0.95 -16.14 13.38
N ILE A 27 0.23 -16.16 14.00
CA ILE A 27 0.67 -15.15 14.95
C ILE A 27 1.19 -13.98 14.14
N VAL A 28 0.57 -12.82 14.35
CA VAL A 28 0.97 -11.55 13.75
C VAL A 28 1.28 -10.53 14.83
N GLU A 29 2.10 -9.53 14.52
CA GLU A 29 2.48 -8.43 15.40
C GLU A 29 1.97 -7.11 14.81
N SER A 30 1.16 -6.37 15.57
CA SER A 30 0.63 -5.09 15.09
C SER A 30 1.75 -4.06 14.95
N LEU A 31 1.83 -3.41 13.78
CA LEU A 31 2.78 -2.31 13.57
C LEU A 31 2.42 -1.03 14.34
N ALA A 32 1.17 -0.89 14.78
CA ALA A 32 0.72 0.32 15.48
C ALA A 32 1.13 0.33 16.97
N ASP A 33 1.09 -0.83 17.63
CA ASP A 33 1.27 -0.95 19.10
C ASP A 33 2.34 -1.99 19.48
N GLY A 34 2.91 -2.73 18.52
CA GLY A 34 3.89 -3.79 18.76
C GLY A 34 3.32 -5.04 19.43
N ARG A 35 2.01 -5.13 19.63
CA ARG A 35 1.37 -6.28 20.28
C ARG A 35 1.21 -7.46 19.33
N ARG A 36 1.51 -8.64 19.86
CA ARG A 36 1.28 -9.93 19.17
C ARG A 36 -0.15 -10.40 19.37
N MET A 37 -0.75 -10.89 18.29
CA MET A 37 -2.09 -11.45 18.29
C MET A 37 -2.17 -12.67 17.39
N ASN A 38 -3.05 -13.60 17.73
CA ASN A 38 -3.35 -14.75 16.89
C ASN A 38 -4.52 -14.39 15.96
N SER A 39 -4.22 -14.20 14.67
CA SER A 39 -5.25 -14.09 13.64
C SER A 39 -5.79 -15.48 13.32
N SER A 40 -7.12 -15.60 13.25
CA SER A 40 -7.77 -16.86 12.84
C SER A 40 -7.37 -17.22 11.41
N GLY A 41 -7.15 -18.51 11.13
CA GLY A 41 -6.92 -18.99 9.77
C GLY A 41 -8.09 -18.75 8.80
N THR A 42 -9.27 -18.39 9.32
CA THR A 42 -10.45 -18.00 8.53
C THR A 42 -10.50 -16.51 8.19
N ALA A 43 -9.63 -15.69 8.79
CA ALA A 43 -9.56 -14.28 8.46
C ALA A 43 -9.01 -14.10 7.04
N LYS A 44 -9.54 -13.11 6.31
CA LYS A 44 -8.99 -12.73 4.99
C LYS A 44 -7.72 -11.91 5.22
N ILE A 45 -6.59 -12.60 5.18
CA ILE A 45 -5.25 -12.02 5.32
C ILE A 45 -4.68 -11.87 3.90
N SER A 46 -4.20 -10.68 3.58
CA SER A 46 -3.55 -10.38 2.31
C SER A 46 -2.19 -9.77 2.59
N ALA A 47 -1.13 -10.27 1.95
CA ALA A 47 0.18 -9.64 2.07
C ALA A 47 0.18 -8.34 1.27
N LEU A 48 0.81 -7.28 1.81
CA LEU A 48 0.89 -5.99 1.12
C LEU A 48 1.62 -6.10 -0.22
N ALA A 49 2.57 -7.04 -0.32
CA ALA A 49 3.28 -7.36 -1.54
C ALA A 49 2.38 -7.91 -2.66
N GLU A 50 1.26 -8.57 -2.32
CA GLU A 50 0.34 -9.17 -3.30
C GLU A 50 -0.79 -8.22 -3.71
N ILE A 51 -0.92 -7.07 -3.05
CA ILE A 51 -1.99 -6.12 -3.33
C ILE A 51 -1.48 -5.09 -4.36
N ALA A 52 -2.27 -4.90 -5.42
CA ALA A 52 -2.04 -3.89 -6.45
C ALA A 52 -3.25 -2.96 -6.58
N ILE A 53 -3.01 -1.77 -7.12
CA ILE A 53 -4.01 -0.75 -7.44
C ILE A 53 -4.25 -0.78 -8.94
N TYR A 54 -5.51 -0.88 -9.34
CA TYR A 54 -5.90 -0.79 -10.74
C TYR A 54 -5.61 0.60 -11.31
N THR A 55 -4.88 0.65 -12.42
CA THR A 55 -4.71 1.82 -13.27
C THR A 55 -5.55 1.66 -14.55
N GLU A 56 -5.63 2.71 -15.36
CA GLU A 56 -6.39 2.69 -16.61
C GLU A 56 -5.89 1.63 -17.60
N THR A 57 -4.59 1.29 -17.53
CA THR A 57 -3.93 0.34 -18.44
C THR A 57 -3.50 -0.96 -17.76
N GLU A 58 -3.13 -0.95 -16.48
CA GLU A 58 -2.47 -2.08 -15.81
C GLU A 58 -2.74 -2.16 -14.30
N GLU A 59 -2.03 -3.03 -13.59
CA GLU A 59 -2.09 -3.15 -12.13
C GLU A 59 -0.79 -2.62 -11.53
N LEU A 60 -0.88 -1.52 -10.78
CA LEU A 60 0.27 -0.89 -10.14
C LEU A 60 0.47 -1.49 -8.74
N PRO A 61 1.56 -2.21 -8.47
CA PRO A 61 1.79 -2.84 -7.18
C PRO A 61 1.95 -1.79 -6.07
N LEU A 62 1.52 -2.13 -4.84
CA LEU A 62 1.50 -1.17 -3.74
C LEU A 62 2.86 -0.61 -3.35
N TRP A 63 3.93 -1.38 -3.53
CA TRP A 63 5.29 -0.90 -3.24
C TRP A 63 5.66 0.32 -4.09
N GLN A 64 5.29 0.33 -5.37
CA GLN A 64 5.51 1.48 -6.26
C GLN A 64 4.66 2.67 -5.84
N VAL A 65 3.39 2.41 -5.48
CA VAL A 65 2.50 3.46 -4.95
C VAL A 65 3.11 4.11 -3.71
N PHE A 66 3.62 3.30 -2.77
CA PHE A 66 4.27 3.81 -1.56
C PHE A 66 5.56 4.56 -1.86
N GLU A 67 6.40 4.10 -2.80
CA GLU A 67 7.58 4.87 -3.22
C GLU A 67 7.19 6.23 -3.82
N LYS A 68 6.16 6.29 -4.68
CA LYS A 68 5.67 7.56 -5.22
C LYS A 68 5.14 8.48 -4.12
N PHE A 69 4.39 7.94 -3.16
CA PHE A 69 3.94 8.69 -1.99
C PHE A 69 5.12 9.18 -1.14
N TYR A 70 6.13 8.35 -0.92
CA TYR A 70 7.33 8.69 -0.16
C TYR A 70 8.13 9.81 -0.84
N ALA A 71 8.30 9.75 -2.16
CA ALA A 71 8.93 10.80 -2.94
C ALA A 71 8.11 12.10 -2.91
N TYR A 72 6.79 12.02 -3.07
CA TYR A 72 5.89 13.19 -3.02
C TYR A 72 5.87 13.88 -1.64
N THR A 73 6.00 13.11 -0.56
CA THR A 73 5.96 13.60 0.83
C THR A 73 7.34 13.90 1.42
N ASP A 74 8.41 13.70 0.65
CA ASP A 74 9.80 13.87 1.10
C ASP A 74 10.12 13.01 2.35
N GLY A 75 9.61 11.77 2.34
CA GLY A 75 9.81 10.80 3.42
C GLY A 75 9.00 11.05 4.69
N LYS A 76 7.90 11.80 4.59
CA LYS A 76 6.99 12.09 5.71
C LYS A 76 5.67 11.36 5.55
N PRO A 77 4.91 11.13 6.64
CA PRO A 77 3.53 10.69 6.51
C PRO A 77 2.73 11.71 5.66
N THR A 78 1.82 11.19 4.85
CA THR A 78 0.95 12.00 4.00
C THR A 78 -0.25 12.55 4.80
N ILE A 79 -1.33 12.91 4.11
CA ILE A 79 -2.62 13.25 4.73
C ILE A 79 -3.16 12.14 5.62
N ASP A 80 -4.11 12.48 6.51
CA ASP A 80 -4.75 11.48 7.36
C ASP A 80 -5.80 10.68 6.56
N ALA A 81 -5.91 9.38 6.83
CA ALA A 81 -6.92 8.54 6.19
C ALA A 81 -8.37 8.95 6.56
N LYS A 82 -8.55 9.77 7.59
CA LYS A 82 -9.84 10.37 7.99
C LYS A 82 -10.14 11.69 7.29
N SER A 83 -9.22 12.21 6.47
CA SER A 83 -9.47 13.41 5.69
C SER A 83 -10.64 13.25 4.71
N ASP A 84 -11.15 14.37 4.24
CA ASP A 84 -12.23 14.43 3.26
C ASP A 84 -11.92 13.60 2.01
N ALA A 85 -12.96 12.96 1.47
CA ALA A 85 -12.87 12.17 0.24
C ALA A 85 -12.31 12.97 -0.94
N VAL A 86 -12.58 14.27 -0.99
CA VAL A 86 -12.06 15.19 -2.01
C VAL A 86 -10.55 15.32 -1.90
N LEU A 87 -10.03 15.51 -0.68
CA LEU A 87 -8.60 15.65 -0.44
C LEU A 87 -7.85 14.33 -0.72
N LEU A 88 -8.45 13.20 -0.33
CA LEU A 88 -7.92 11.87 -0.63
C LEU A 88 -7.79 11.64 -2.12
N LYS A 89 -8.86 11.88 -2.90
CA LYS A 89 -8.82 11.74 -4.36
C LYS A 89 -7.80 12.67 -5.01
N LYS A 90 -7.73 13.92 -4.53
CA LYS A 90 -6.77 14.91 -5.05
C LYS A 90 -5.33 14.43 -4.83
N THR A 91 -4.99 14.06 -3.60
CA THR A 91 -3.64 13.60 -3.25
C THR A 91 -3.30 12.32 -3.99
N PHE A 92 -4.23 11.37 -4.06
CA PHE A 92 -4.03 10.12 -4.78
C PHE A 92 -3.81 10.36 -6.28
N GLY A 93 -4.58 11.26 -6.89
CA GLY A 93 -4.40 11.64 -8.29
C GLY A 93 -3.14 12.44 -8.57
N GLU A 94 -2.56 13.14 -7.59
CA GLU A 94 -1.24 13.78 -7.76
C GLU A 94 -0.09 12.76 -7.72
N VAL A 95 -0.26 11.67 -6.96
CA VAL A 95 0.76 10.61 -6.83
C VAL A 95 0.64 9.56 -7.94
N VAL A 96 -0.59 9.14 -8.25
CA VAL A 96 -0.92 8.15 -9.26
C VAL A 96 -2.04 8.73 -10.13
N PRO A 97 -1.75 9.57 -11.13
CA PRO A 97 -2.78 10.20 -11.95
C PRO A 97 -3.59 9.21 -12.79
N ASP A 98 -2.95 8.13 -13.24
CA ASP A 98 -3.52 7.08 -14.12
C ASP A 98 -4.33 6.01 -13.37
N TYR A 99 -4.72 6.24 -12.11
CA TYR A 99 -5.49 5.26 -11.35
C TYR A 99 -6.93 5.12 -11.89
N ASP A 100 -7.46 3.89 -11.89
CA ASP A 100 -8.82 3.61 -12.34
C ASP A 100 -9.85 4.15 -11.32
N ARG A 101 -10.58 5.20 -11.70
CA ARG A 101 -11.56 5.86 -10.82
C ARG A 101 -12.84 5.07 -10.60
N ASP A 102 -13.13 4.08 -11.44
CA ASP A 102 -14.31 3.22 -11.36
C ASP A 102 -14.04 2.07 -10.38
N ARG A 103 -12.83 1.50 -10.43
CA ARG A 103 -12.40 0.39 -9.56
C ARG A 103 -11.81 0.82 -8.23
N VAL A 104 -11.10 1.94 -8.18
CA VAL A 104 -10.45 2.42 -6.96
C VAL A 104 -11.40 3.33 -6.19
N HIS A 105 -12.03 2.76 -5.17
CA HIS A 105 -12.94 3.49 -4.30
C HIS A 105 -12.19 4.30 -3.23
N VAL A 106 -12.88 5.28 -2.64
CA VAL A 106 -12.36 6.10 -1.54
C VAL A 106 -11.93 5.24 -0.35
N SER A 107 -12.60 4.11 -0.09
CA SER A 107 -12.22 3.15 0.94
C SER A 107 -10.80 2.62 0.74
N ASP A 108 -10.41 2.36 -0.51
CA ASP A 108 -9.14 1.76 -0.84
C ASP A 108 -8.04 2.82 -0.77
N MET A 109 -8.31 4.04 -1.27
CA MET A 109 -7.44 5.19 -1.04
C MET A 109 -7.17 5.43 0.46
N LYS A 110 -8.22 5.35 1.30
CA LYS A 110 -8.08 5.49 2.76
C LYS A 110 -7.21 4.38 3.36
N LYS A 111 -7.35 3.15 2.88
CA LYS A 111 -6.48 2.04 3.32
C LYS A 111 -5.03 2.30 2.93
N VAL A 112 -4.76 2.64 1.67
CA VAL A 112 -3.40 2.91 1.18
C VAL A 112 -2.74 4.03 1.97
N VAL A 113 -3.43 5.15 2.16
CA VAL A 113 -2.92 6.29 2.96
C VAL A 113 -2.65 5.89 4.41
N SER A 114 -3.58 5.16 5.03
CA SER A 114 -3.40 4.66 6.40
C SER A 114 -2.20 3.73 6.52
N TRP A 115 -2.04 2.81 5.57
CA TRP A 115 -0.93 1.87 5.52
C TRP A 115 0.40 2.58 5.31
N PHE A 116 0.47 3.51 4.36
CA PHE A 116 1.66 4.33 4.12
C PHE A 116 2.09 5.06 5.40
N ASN A 117 1.16 5.74 6.07
CA ASN A 117 1.46 6.46 7.32
C ASN A 117 1.94 5.52 8.43
N LEU A 118 1.37 4.31 8.53
CA LEU A 118 1.82 3.30 9.50
C LEU A 118 3.22 2.78 9.19
N LEU A 119 3.55 2.56 7.91
CA LEU A 119 4.86 2.08 7.50
C LEU A 119 5.94 3.15 7.76
N VAL A 120 5.70 4.38 7.32
CA VAL A 120 6.62 5.51 7.58
C VAL A 120 6.75 5.77 9.08
N GLY A 121 5.64 5.72 9.83
CA GLY A 121 5.64 5.84 11.29
C GLY A 121 6.41 4.72 12.01
N ALA A 122 6.44 3.51 11.43
CA ALA A 122 7.25 2.39 11.90
C ALA A 122 8.74 2.49 11.49
N GLY A 123 9.12 3.54 10.75
CA GLY A 123 10.48 3.76 10.26
C GLY A 123 10.83 2.97 9.00
N MET A 124 9.82 2.47 8.27
CA MET A 124 10.02 1.82 6.98
C MET A 124 10.12 2.88 5.88
N THR A 125 11.32 3.01 5.32
CA THR A 125 11.64 3.97 4.25
C THR A 125 11.93 3.30 2.91
N ASP A 126 12.04 1.97 2.90
CA ASP A 126 12.24 1.17 1.72
C ASP A 126 11.08 0.18 1.58
N PHE A 127 10.33 0.31 0.50
CA PHE A 127 9.13 -0.49 0.22
C PHE A 127 9.41 -1.59 -0.80
N ARG A 128 10.63 -1.65 -1.34
CA ARG A 128 10.97 -2.54 -2.44
C ARG A 128 10.97 -3.99 -1.95
N LEU A 129 10.51 -4.87 -2.82
CA LEU A 129 10.64 -6.31 -2.62
C LEU A 129 12.00 -6.71 -3.19
N GLU A 130 12.97 -7.03 -2.34
CA GLU A 130 14.19 -7.68 -2.83
C GLU A 130 13.80 -9.06 -3.38
N LYS A 131 13.81 -9.13 -4.73
CA LYS A 131 13.42 -10.20 -5.65
C LYS A 131 11.97 -10.18 -6.13
N GLU A 132 11.74 -9.41 -7.20
CA GLU A 132 11.34 -9.97 -8.49
C GLU A 132 11.99 -9.14 -9.61
N ASP A 133 12.89 -9.79 -10.36
CA ASP A 133 13.41 -9.35 -11.64
C ASP A 133 12.21 -9.21 -12.61
N GLY A 134 12.01 -8.02 -13.17
CA GLY A 134 11.28 -7.83 -14.43
C GLY A 134 9.81 -7.44 -14.34
N THR A 135 9.54 -6.16 -14.06
CA THR A 135 8.73 -5.31 -14.95
C THR A 135 9.03 -3.85 -14.64
N GLU A 136 10.00 -3.32 -15.37
CA GLU A 136 10.03 -1.90 -15.70
C GLU A 136 8.78 -1.61 -16.55
N THR A 137 7.80 -0.90 -15.99
CA THR A 137 6.93 -0.04 -16.80
C THR A 137 7.20 1.38 -16.34
N ASP A 138 8.35 1.89 -16.77
CA ASP A 138 8.55 3.32 -16.94
C ASP A 138 7.52 3.78 -17.98
N GLY A 139 6.75 4.79 -17.61
CA GLY A 139 5.72 5.34 -18.48
C GLY A 139 6.39 5.95 -19.71
N GLU A 140 6.19 5.32 -20.87
CA GLU A 140 6.41 5.99 -22.14
C GLU A 140 5.28 7.01 -22.33
N LYS A 141 5.47 8.18 -21.72
CA LYS A 141 4.82 9.41 -22.12
C LYS A 141 5.82 10.18 -22.97
N ASP A 142 5.74 10.01 -24.29
CA ASP A 142 6.01 11.14 -25.18
C ASP A 142 4.89 11.28 -26.21
N GLU A 143 4.22 12.41 -26.07
CA GLU A 143 3.11 12.89 -26.85
C GLU A 143 3.67 13.63 -28.07
N ALA A 144 3.24 13.20 -29.26
CA ALA A 144 3.06 13.99 -30.48
C ALA A 144 3.84 15.31 -30.68
N ALA A 145 4.66 15.34 -31.73
CA ALA A 145 4.81 16.48 -32.65
C ALA A 145 4.95 15.89 -34.07
N ALA A 146 3.95 15.97 -34.96
CA ALA A 146 3.55 17.15 -35.71
C ALA A 146 4.74 17.87 -36.36
N GLU A 147 5.19 17.40 -37.54
CA GLU A 147 5.09 18.10 -38.83
C GLU A 147 5.42 17.15 -40.00
#